data_AF-H1HDG9-F1
#
_entry.id   AF-H1HDG9-F1
#
_cell.length_a   1.000
_cell.length_b   1.000
_cell.length_c   1.000
_cell.angle_alpha   90.00
_cell.angle_beta   90.00
_cell.angle_gamma   90.00
#
_symmetry.space_group_name_H-M   'P 1'
#
loop_
_entity.id
_entity.type
_entity.pdbx_description
1 polymer ?
#
loop_
_entity_poly.entity_id
_entity_poly.type
_entity_poly.pdbx_seq_one_letter_code
_entity_poly.pdbx_strand_id
1 'polypeptide(L)'
;MFGLFGGKKKKEFMSDNSKAYFHIYCAKNITIDNQKFSELEHIKGDDLEDVIKVSPTTHTVTANYDLPANSLFNKRIKAKDISINCPVIEAGKHYVIAIYEVTPEVASTEENTLMDYIHAEELEKGYSICLYRKK
;
A
#
# COMPACT_ATOMS: atom_id res chain seq x y z
N MET A 1 -12.79 23.51 7.84
CA MET A 1 -12.38 24.10 6.54
C MET A 1 -11.12 23.35 6.07
N PHE A 2 -11.27 22.13 5.57
CA PHE A 2 -10.20 21.34 4.96
C PHE A 2 -10.35 21.51 3.45
N GLY A 3 -9.37 22.09 2.74
CA GLY A 3 -9.58 22.18 1.28
C GLY A 3 -8.50 22.81 0.42
N LEU A 4 -7.75 23.83 0.85
CA LEU A 4 -6.89 24.55 -0.11
C LEU A 4 -5.37 24.41 0.09
N PHE A 5 -4.89 24.07 1.29
CA PHE A 5 -3.46 23.95 1.57
C PHE A 5 -2.89 22.53 1.39
N GLY A 6 -3.74 21.50 1.27
CA GLY A 6 -3.32 20.11 1.12
C GLY A 6 -2.78 19.80 -0.28
N GLY A 7 -3.41 20.33 -1.34
CA GLY A 7 -3.05 20.00 -2.72
C GLY A 7 -1.66 20.47 -3.14
N LYS A 8 -1.24 21.68 -2.74
CA LYS A 8 0.10 22.21 -3.08
C LYS A 8 1.21 21.43 -2.38
N LYS A 9 1.04 21.12 -1.10
CA LYS A 9 1.99 20.30 -0.32
C LYS A 9 2.06 18.86 -0.81
N LYS A 10 0.93 18.26 -1.20
CA LYS A 10 0.88 16.91 -1.81
C LYS A 10 1.63 16.87 -3.14
N LYS A 11 1.41 17.86 -4.02
CA LYS A 11 2.13 17.98 -5.29
C LYS A 11 3.64 18.14 -5.11
N GLU A 12 4.06 18.99 -4.18
CA GLU A 12 5.47 19.20 -3.86
C GLU A 12 6.10 17.92 -3.29
N PHE A 13 5.42 17.25 -2.37
CA PHE A 13 5.85 15.95 -1.84
C PHE A 13 6.00 14.89 -2.95
N MET A 14 5.09 14.85 -3.91
CA MET A 14 5.06 13.91 -5.04
C MET A 14 5.92 14.33 -6.24
N SER A 15 6.75 15.37 -6.13
CA SER A 15 7.57 15.86 -7.24
C SER A 15 9.01 15.32 -7.28
N ASP A 16 9.40 14.52 -6.29
CA ASP A 16 10.74 13.95 -6.18
C ASP A 16 10.87 12.68 -7.01
N ASN A 17 11.32 12.85 -8.26
CA ASN A 17 11.51 11.76 -9.21
C ASN A 17 12.72 10.85 -8.87
N SER A 18 13.49 11.15 -7.82
CA SER A 18 14.56 10.26 -7.33
C SER A 18 14.05 9.17 -6.37
N LYS A 19 12.80 9.30 -5.91
CA LYS A 19 12.15 8.39 -4.96
C LYS A 19 11.03 7.60 -5.62
N ALA A 20 10.65 6.51 -4.99
CA ALA A 20 9.40 5.82 -5.25
C ALA A 20 8.40 6.15 -4.14
N TYR A 21 7.12 5.96 -4.43
CA TYR A 21 6.03 6.29 -3.51
C TYR A 21 5.18 5.06 -3.25
N PHE A 22 5.03 4.69 -1.99
CA PHE A 22 4.03 3.71 -1.57
C PHE A 22 2.77 4.42 -1.09
N HIS A 23 1.63 3.97 -1.62
CA HIS A 23 0.28 4.34 -1.23
C HIS A 23 -0.33 3.13 -0.52
N ILE A 24 -0.37 3.18 0.81
CA ILE A 24 -0.77 2.07 1.66
C ILE A 24 -2.17 2.37 2.20
N TYR A 25 -3.12 1.47 1.98
CA TYR A 25 -4.53 1.68 2.34
C TYR A 25 -4.99 0.81 3.51
N CYS A 26 -5.90 1.37 4.32
CA CYS A 26 -6.57 0.65 5.42
C CYS A 26 -5.62 0.00 6.44
N ALA A 27 -4.43 0.58 6.58
CA ALA A 27 -3.34 0.08 7.41
C ALA A 27 -3.12 0.93 8.66
N LYS A 28 -2.67 0.29 9.73
CA LYS A 28 -2.23 0.90 10.99
C LYS A 28 -0.87 0.35 11.38
N ASN A 29 -0.14 1.04 12.26
CA ASN A 29 1.17 0.60 12.75
C ASN A 29 2.15 0.24 11.61
N ILE A 30 2.12 1.03 10.54
CA ILE A 30 2.93 0.79 9.34
C ILE A 30 4.42 0.92 9.69
N THR A 31 5.19 -0.06 9.24
CA THR A 31 6.65 -0.05 9.26
C THR A 31 7.20 -0.39 7.87
N ILE A 32 8.31 0.24 7.49
CA ILE A 32 9.06 -0.05 6.27
C ILE A 32 10.49 -0.34 6.68
N ASP A 33 10.99 -1.52 6.33
CA ASP A 33 12.34 -1.98 6.71
C ASP A 33 12.61 -1.80 8.22
N ASN A 34 11.61 -2.14 9.04
CA ASN A 34 11.59 -2.00 10.51
C ASN A 34 11.63 -0.54 11.04
N GLN A 35 11.54 0.46 10.17
CA GLN A 35 11.38 1.87 10.57
C GLN A 35 9.91 2.24 10.63
N LYS A 36 9.50 3.02 11.63
CA LYS A 36 8.09 3.41 11.76
C LYS A 36 7.72 4.43 10.70
N PHE A 37 6.49 4.36 10.20
CA PHE A 37 5.96 5.34 9.25
C PHE A 37 6.14 6.80 9.70
N SER A 38 5.97 7.08 11.01
CA SER A 38 6.15 8.42 11.57
C SER A 38 7.59 8.96 11.50
N GLU A 39 8.58 8.09 11.32
CA GLU A 39 10.00 8.42 11.25
C GLU A 39 10.47 8.68 9.80
N LEU A 40 9.63 8.34 8.82
CA LEU A 40 9.90 8.43 7.41
C LEU A 40 9.22 9.67 6.80
N GLU A 41 9.71 10.14 5.64
CA GLU A 41 9.02 11.21 4.91
C GLU A 41 7.68 10.71 4.38
N HIS A 42 6.58 11.24 4.95
CA HIS A 42 5.23 10.77 4.66
C HIS A 42 4.20 11.90 4.62
N ILE A 43 3.06 11.61 4.00
CA ILE A 43 1.84 12.42 4.05
C ILE A 43 0.61 11.50 4.22
N LYS A 44 -0.46 12.06 4.77
CA LYS A 44 -1.78 11.45 4.75
C LYS A 44 -2.50 11.84 3.47
N GLY A 45 -3.03 10.84 2.76
CA GLY A 45 -3.88 11.02 1.59
C GLY A 45 -5.36 11.00 1.95
N ASP A 46 -6.20 10.82 0.92
CA ASP A 46 -7.64 10.69 1.07
C ASP A 46 -8.01 9.21 1.32
N ASP A 47 -9.22 8.91 1.80
CA ASP A 47 -9.73 7.53 1.94
C ASP A 47 -8.82 6.57 2.74
N LEU A 48 -8.25 7.05 3.86
CA LEU A 48 -7.33 6.29 4.72
C LEU A 48 -6.01 5.88 4.02
N GLU A 49 -5.63 6.61 2.96
CA GLU A 49 -4.35 6.49 2.27
C GLU A 49 -3.20 7.03 3.13
N ASP A 50 -2.17 6.22 3.28
CA ASP A 50 -0.86 6.60 3.81
C ASP A 50 0.15 6.62 2.66
N VAL A 51 0.75 7.79 2.39
CA VAL A 51 1.73 7.93 1.31
C VAL A 51 3.11 8.17 1.90
N ILE A 52 4.08 7.40 1.44
CA ILE A 52 5.44 7.42 1.97
C ILE A 52 6.47 7.36 0.85
N LYS A 53 7.53 8.15 0.99
CA LYS A 53 8.68 8.14 0.11
C LYS A 53 9.64 7.04 0.52
N VAL A 54 10.11 6.30 -0.46
CA VAL A 54 11.09 5.22 -0.27
C VAL A 54 12.17 5.32 -1.35
N SER A 55 13.33 4.72 -1.06
CA SER A 55 14.39 4.55 -2.04
C SER A 55 13.95 3.59 -3.16
N PRO A 56 14.48 3.72 -4.39
CA PRO A 56 14.17 2.80 -5.49
C PRO A 56 14.94 1.48 -5.34
N THR A 57 14.57 0.67 -4.34
CA THR A 57 15.18 -0.63 -4.01
C THR A 57 14.10 -1.60 -3.52
N THR A 58 14.48 -2.79 -3.08
CA THR A 58 13.58 -3.72 -2.39
C THR A 58 13.21 -3.20 -1.01
N HIS A 59 11.97 -3.42 -0.59
CA HIS A 59 11.47 -2.99 0.71
C HIS A 59 10.57 -4.06 1.32
N THR A 60 10.54 -4.17 2.63
CA THR A 60 9.51 -4.93 3.34
C THR A 60 8.57 -3.96 4.03
N VAL A 61 7.28 -4.03 3.70
CA VAL A 61 6.23 -3.22 4.33
C VAL A 61 5.44 -4.13 5.25
N THR A 62 5.36 -3.77 6.53
CA THR A 62 4.56 -4.50 7.53
C THR A 62 3.56 -3.55 8.15
N ALA A 63 2.29 -3.95 8.20
CA ALA A 63 1.25 -3.17 8.86
C ALA A 63 0.11 -4.03 9.39
N ASN A 64 -0.68 -3.44 10.29
CA ASN A 64 -1.95 -3.99 10.72
C ASN A 64 -3.06 -3.55 9.77
N TYR A 65 -3.63 -4.49 9.04
CA TYR A 65 -4.77 -4.20 8.17
C TYR A 65 -6.08 -4.59 8.84
N ASP A 66 -7.08 -3.74 8.69
CA ASP A 66 -8.46 -4.07 9.05
C ASP A 66 -9.10 -4.84 7.88
N LEU A 67 -9.17 -6.17 7.99
CA LEU A 67 -9.78 -7.02 6.96
C LEU A 67 -11.33 -6.89 6.97
N PRO A 68 -12.00 -6.81 5.80
CA PRO A 68 -13.45 -6.77 5.75
C PRO A 68 -14.06 -8.06 6.35
N ALA A 69 -15.13 -7.90 7.12
CA ALA A 69 -15.83 -9.03 7.75
C ALA A 69 -16.86 -9.61 6.78
N ASN A 70 -16.55 -10.76 6.17
CA ASN A 70 -17.45 -11.40 5.19
C ASN A 70 -18.66 -12.15 5.81
N SER A 71 -18.96 -12.02 7.12
CA SER A 71 -20.15 -12.63 7.72
C SER A 71 -20.39 -12.17 9.18
N LEU A 72 -21.66 -12.08 9.58
CA LEU A 72 -22.14 -11.96 10.97
C LEU A 72 -21.57 -13.04 11.92
N PHE A 73 -21.09 -14.18 11.37
CA PHE A 73 -20.57 -15.32 12.13
C PHE A 73 -19.07 -15.56 11.97
N ASN A 74 -18.40 -14.88 11.04
CA ASN A 74 -16.95 -14.98 10.91
C ASN A 74 -16.31 -13.89 11.77
N LYS A 75 -15.67 -14.31 12.87
CA LYS A 75 -14.76 -13.46 13.64
C LYS A 75 -13.88 -12.71 12.63
N ARG A 76 -13.93 -11.36 12.67
CA ARG A 76 -12.93 -10.49 12.02
C ARG A 76 -11.59 -11.19 12.17
N ILE A 77 -10.84 -11.37 11.09
CA ILE A 77 -9.43 -11.68 11.26
C ILE A 77 -8.89 -10.49 12.05
N LYS A 78 -8.65 -10.68 13.35
CA LYS A 78 -8.15 -9.62 14.24
C LYS A 78 -6.91 -9.06 13.58
N ALA A 79 -6.75 -7.73 13.58
CA ALA A 79 -5.58 -7.03 13.07
C ALA A 79 -4.30 -7.86 13.30
N LYS A 80 -3.83 -8.50 12.24
CA LYS A 80 -2.57 -9.25 12.20
C LYS A 80 -1.54 -8.31 11.58
N ASP A 81 -0.30 -8.41 12.04
CA ASP A 81 0.81 -7.88 11.26
C ASP A 81 0.86 -8.66 9.94
N ILE A 82 0.66 -7.96 8.84
CA ILE A 82 0.77 -8.50 7.49
C ILE A 82 1.95 -7.80 6.85
N SER A 83 2.86 -8.59 6.34
CA SER A 83 4.03 -8.13 5.61
C SER A 83 3.85 -8.38 4.12
N ILE A 84 4.45 -7.54 3.30
CA ILE A 84 4.66 -7.78 1.87
C ILE A 84 6.09 -7.39 1.51
N ASN A 85 6.74 -8.27 0.76
CA ASN A 85 8.07 -8.03 0.23
C ASN A 85 7.94 -7.39 -1.15
N CYS A 86 8.23 -6.09 -1.21
CA CYS A 86 8.23 -5.35 -2.44
C CYS A 86 9.53 -5.65 -3.21
N PRO A 87 9.45 -6.11 -4.48
CA PRO A 87 10.62 -6.28 -5.34
C PRO A 87 11.29 -4.92 -5.61
N VAL A 88 12.35 -4.90 -6.43
CA VAL A 88 13.01 -3.64 -6.79
C VAL A 88 12.00 -2.69 -7.45
N ILE A 89 11.76 -1.56 -6.79
CA ILE A 89 10.86 -0.51 -7.30
C ILE A 89 11.64 0.59 -8.02
N GLU A 90 11.01 1.15 -9.03
CA GLU A 90 11.58 2.22 -9.86
C GLU A 90 11.32 3.62 -9.28
N ALA A 91 12.29 4.52 -9.43
CA ALA A 91 12.16 5.93 -9.08
C ALA A 91 11.12 6.65 -9.96
N GLY A 92 10.43 7.64 -9.40
CA GLY A 92 9.34 8.36 -10.05
C GLY A 92 8.06 7.54 -10.24
N LYS A 93 7.99 6.31 -9.70
CA LYS A 93 6.80 5.45 -9.77
C LYS A 93 6.02 5.44 -8.45
N HIS A 94 4.73 5.20 -8.60
CA HIS A 94 3.78 5.11 -7.50
C HIS A 94 3.23 3.70 -7.42
N TYR A 95 3.28 3.11 -6.23
CA TYR A 95 2.78 1.77 -5.98
C TYR A 95 1.67 1.79 -4.93
N VAL A 96 0.66 0.95 -5.13
CA VAL A 96 -0.47 0.77 -4.23
C VAL A 96 -0.29 -0.54 -3.49
N ILE A 97 -0.39 -0.49 -2.16
CA ILE A 97 -0.41 -1.66 -1.29
C ILE A 97 -1.77 -1.71 -0.60
N ALA A 98 -2.52 -2.76 -0.90
CA ALA A 98 -3.86 -2.96 -0.36
C ALA A 98 -4.21 -4.45 -0.36
N ILE A 99 -5.20 -4.82 0.46
CA ILE A 99 -5.72 -6.19 0.50
C ILE A 99 -6.95 -6.30 -0.39
N TYR A 100 -6.99 -7.35 -1.19
CA TYR A 100 -8.08 -7.67 -2.10
C TYR A 100 -8.57 -9.11 -1.88
N GLU A 101 -9.86 -9.36 -2.14
CA GLU A 101 -10.45 -10.71 -2.16
C GLU A 101 -10.12 -11.39 -3.50
N VAL A 102 -8.85 -11.75 -3.66
CA VAL A 102 -8.29 -12.34 -4.87
C VAL A 102 -7.11 -13.23 -4.50
N THR A 103 -6.87 -14.31 -5.25
CA THR A 103 -5.63 -15.10 -5.11
C THR A 103 -4.50 -14.47 -5.91
N PRO A 104 -3.22 -14.73 -5.59
CA PRO A 104 -2.10 -14.19 -6.34
C PRO A 104 -2.12 -14.59 -7.82
N GLU A 105 -2.59 -15.81 -8.14
CA GLU A 105 -2.71 -16.29 -9.52
C GLU A 105 -3.71 -15.45 -10.30
N VAL A 106 -4.90 -15.20 -9.73
CA VAL A 106 -5.92 -14.38 -10.39
C VAL A 106 -5.43 -12.94 -10.54
N ALA A 107 -4.88 -12.35 -9.48
CA ALA A 107 -4.33 -11.00 -9.50
C ALA A 107 -3.24 -10.80 -10.57
N SER A 108 -2.42 -11.83 -10.82
CA SER A 108 -1.36 -11.78 -11.85
C SER A 108 -1.88 -11.79 -13.29
N THR A 109 -3.13 -12.21 -13.49
CA THR A 109 -3.77 -12.31 -14.81
C THR A 109 -4.80 -11.22 -15.08
N GLU A 110 -5.19 -10.47 -14.04
CA GLU A 110 -6.21 -9.43 -14.15
C GLU A 110 -5.61 -8.17 -14.79
N GLU A 111 -6.11 -7.81 -15.97
CA GLU A 111 -5.74 -6.56 -16.63
C GLU A 111 -6.54 -5.39 -16.04
N ASN A 112 -5.84 -4.42 -15.45
CA ASN A 112 -6.44 -3.20 -14.94
C ASN A 112 -6.03 -1.99 -15.80
N THR A 113 -6.96 -1.12 -16.17
CA THR A 113 -6.67 0.06 -17.01
C THR A 113 -5.87 1.14 -16.28
N LEU A 114 -5.84 1.12 -14.96
CA LEU A 114 -5.21 2.14 -14.11
C LEU A 114 -3.93 1.65 -13.43
N MET A 115 -3.73 0.32 -13.35
CA MET A 115 -2.65 -0.27 -12.57
C MET A 115 -2.04 -1.48 -13.28
N ASP A 116 -0.74 -1.68 -13.06
CA ASP A 116 0.00 -2.89 -13.43
C ASP A 116 0.19 -3.77 -12.20
N TYR A 117 -0.05 -5.07 -12.34
CA TYR A 117 0.34 -6.07 -11.35
C TYR A 117 1.86 -6.08 -11.15
N ILE A 118 2.30 -6.08 -9.90
CA ILE A 118 3.72 -6.23 -9.54
C ILE A 118 3.95 -7.48 -8.70
N HIS A 119 3.19 -7.62 -7.61
CA HIS A 119 3.35 -8.73 -6.69
C HIS A 119 2.11 -8.93 -5.83
N ALA A 120 1.87 -10.14 -5.34
CA ALA A 120 0.88 -10.41 -4.31
C ALA A 120 1.35 -11.55 -3.42
N GLU A 121 1.06 -11.45 -2.12
CA GLU A 121 1.25 -12.53 -1.16
C GLU A 121 -0.11 -13.01 -0.68
N GLU A 122 -0.35 -14.32 -0.77
CA GLU A 122 -1.61 -14.93 -0.31
C GLU A 122 -1.72 -14.80 1.21
N LEU A 123 -2.91 -14.42 1.66
CA LEU A 123 -3.30 -14.39 3.06
C LEU A 123 -4.23 -15.59 3.35
N GLU A 124 -5.20 -15.42 4.24
CA GLU A 124 -6.20 -16.45 4.51
C GLU A 124 -7.47 -16.20 3.68
N LYS A 125 -8.21 -17.27 3.35
CA LYS A 125 -9.58 -17.23 2.80
C LYS A 125 -9.70 -16.59 1.41
N GLY A 126 -8.69 -16.76 0.54
CA GLY A 126 -8.72 -16.21 -0.82
C GLY A 126 -8.48 -14.69 -0.86
N TYR A 127 -7.93 -14.12 0.20
CA TYR A 127 -7.45 -12.75 0.22
C TYR A 127 -5.96 -12.70 -0.06
N SER A 128 -5.49 -11.64 -0.70
CA SER A 128 -4.06 -11.38 -0.89
C SER A 128 -3.75 -9.92 -0.57
N ILE A 129 -2.59 -9.69 0.05
CA ILE A 129 -1.99 -8.36 0.04
C ILE A 129 -1.31 -8.18 -1.32
N CYS A 130 -1.70 -7.13 -2.04
CA CYS A 130 -1.25 -6.89 -3.40
C CYS A 130 -0.44 -5.60 -3.49
N LEU A 131 0.60 -5.64 -4.30
CA LEU A 131 1.38 -4.52 -4.76
C LEU A 131 1.09 -4.29 -6.24
N TYR A 132 0.56 -3.12 -6.54
CA TYR A 132 0.28 -2.66 -7.91
C TYR A 132 1.07 -1.39 -8.21
N ARG A 133 1.47 -1.17 -9.46
CA ARG A 133 2.05 0.10 -9.92
C ARG A 133 0.99 0.92 -10.65
N LYS A 134 0.82 2.20 -10.32
CA LYS A 134 -0.07 3.11 -11.05
C LYS A 134 0.49 3.37 -12.46
N LYS A 135 -0.38 3.32 -13.48
CA LYS A 135 -0.05 3.64 -14.88
C LYS A 135 0.14 5.14 -15.11
#